data_AF-A0A1N7BT23-F1
#
_entry.id   AF-A0A1N7BT23-F1
#
_cell.length_a   1.000
_cell.length_b   1.000
_cell.length_c   1.000
_cell.angle_alpha   90.00
_cell.angle_beta   90.00
_cell.angle_gamma   90.00
#
_symmetry.space_group_name_H-M   'P 1'
#
loop_
_entity.id
_entity.type
_entity.pdbx_description
1 polymer ?
#
loop_
_entity_poly.entity_id
_entity_poly.type
_entity_poly.pdbx_seq_one_letter_code
_entity_poly.pdbx_strand_id
1 'polypeptide(L)' 'MSDSIATTAGLLAMSGASTQQALATEMVRQNVQSDASIVQLLEQGAEQAKALLAAGQGTRVDRFA' A
#
# COMPACT_ATOMS: atom_id res chain seq x y z
N MET A 1 -10.78 43.40 17.91
CA MET A 1 -9.88 43.00 16.81
C MET A 1 -8.93 41.85 17.18
N SER A 2 -8.55 41.64 18.45
CA SER A 2 -7.72 40.47 18.85
C SER A 2 -8.44 39.12 18.79
N ASP A 3 -9.71 39.03 19.19
CA ASP A 3 -10.43 37.74 19.21
C ASP A 3 -10.58 37.14 17.81
N SER A 4 -10.95 37.95 16.82
CA SER A 4 -11.11 37.49 15.43
C SER A 4 -9.81 36.93 14.83
N ILE A 5 -8.66 37.49 15.19
CA ILE A 5 -7.36 37.00 14.73
C ILE A 5 -7.01 35.67 15.43
N ALA A 6 -7.28 35.55 16.72
CA ALA A 6 -7.05 34.32 17.48
C ALA A 6 -7.94 33.16 17.00
N THR A 7 -9.22 33.43 16.71
CA THR A 7 -10.13 32.40 16.18
C THR A 7 -9.74 31.99 14.75
N THR A 8 -9.32 32.94 13.91
CA THR A 8 -8.87 32.64 12.54
C THR A 8 -7.56 31.85 12.53
N ALA A 9 -6.61 32.19 13.41
CA ALA A 9 -5.38 31.43 13.59
C ALA A 9 -5.64 30.00 14.09
N GLY A 10 -6.58 29.83 15.02
CA GLY A 10 -7.03 28.52 15.49
C GLY A 10 -7.68 27.68 14.38
N LEU A 11 -8.56 28.26 13.58
CA LEU A 11 -9.20 27.58 12.44
C LEU A 11 -8.19 27.20 11.35
N LEU A 12 -7.24 28.07 11.04
CA LEU A 12 -6.14 27.79 10.11
C LEU A 12 -5.25 26.65 10.64
N ALA A 13 -4.89 26.66 11.92
CA ALA A 13 -4.13 25.59 12.55
C ALA A 13 -4.88 24.24 12.51
N MET A 14 -6.20 24.24 12.78
CA MET A 14 -7.03 23.05 12.68
C MET A 14 -7.12 22.53 11.23
N SER A 15 -7.27 23.42 10.25
CA SER A 15 -7.31 23.04 8.83
C SER A 15 -5.96 22.50 8.33
N GLY A 16 -4.84 23.02 8.84
CA GLY A 16 -3.50 22.50 8.57
C GLY A 16 -3.29 21.10 9.18
N ALA A 17 -3.74 20.90 10.42
CA ALA A 17 -3.65 19.61 11.09
C ALA A 17 -4.50 18.52 10.39
N SER A 18 -5.74 18.85 9.98
CA SER A 18 -6.59 17.91 9.23
C SER A 18 -5.99 17.57 7.87
N THR A 19 -5.36 18.54 7.21
CA THR A 19 -4.69 18.32 5.92
C THR A 19 -3.48 17.41 6.08
N GLN A 20 -2.64 17.63 7.10
CA GLN A 20 -1.48 16.77 7.37
C GLN A 20 -1.89 15.34 7.73
N GLN A 21 -2.95 15.18 8.52
CA GLN A 21 -3.47 13.86 8.87
C GLN A 21 -4.04 13.12 7.64
N ALA A 22 -4.76 13.83 6.77
CA ALA A 22 -5.25 13.28 5.51
C ALA A 22 -4.09 12.87 4.59
N LEU A 23 -3.06 13.70 4.46
CA LEU A 23 -1.84 13.40 3.70
C LEU A 23 -1.12 12.16 4.22
N ALA A 24 -0.94 12.05 5.53
CA ALA A 24 -0.32 10.88 6.15
C ALA A 24 -1.12 9.60 5.87
N THR A 25 -2.45 9.67 6.00
CA THR A 25 -3.35 8.54 5.70
C THR A 25 -3.25 8.13 4.24
N GLU A 26 -3.23 9.10 3.33
CA GLU A 26 -3.18 8.84 1.90
C GLU A 26 -1.80 8.33 1.44
N MET A 27 -0.71 8.80 2.06
CA MET A 27 0.61 8.22 1.84
C MET A 27 0.68 6.76 2.28
N VAL A 28 0.09 6.40 3.43
CA VAL A 28 0.03 5.00 3.86
C VAL A 28 -0.79 4.17 2.87
N ARG A 29 -1.93 4.67 2.38
CA ARG A 29 -2.72 3.99 1.34
C ARG A 29 -1.95 3.80 0.04
N GLN A 30 -1.22 4.81 -0.43
CA GLN A 30 -0.38 4.69 -1.63
C GLN A 30 0.68 3.62 -1.49
N ASN A 31 1.35 3.53 -0.34
CA ASN A 31 2.34 2.48 -0.09
C ASN A 31 1.69 1.08 -0.14
N VAL A 32 0.54 0.90 0.51
CA VAL A 32 -0.20 -0.38 0.49
C VAL A 32 -0.65 -0.76 -0.93
N GLN A 33 -1.09 0.21 -1.73
CA GLN A 33 -1.53 -0.04 -3.11
C GLN A 33 -0.35 -0.46 -4.01
N SER A 34 0.83 0.14 -3.83
CA SER A 34 2.05 -0.29 -4.52
C SER A 34 2.43 -1.72 -4.14
N ASP A 35 2.40 -2.08 -2.86
CA ASP A 35 2.74 -3.44 -2.42
C ASP A 35 1.77 -4.49 -2.98
N ALA A 36 0.47 -4.19 -2.98
CA ALA A 36 -0.55 -5.07 -3.56
C ALA A 36 -0.32 -5.30 -5.07
N SER A 37 0.13 -4.26 -5.80
CA SER A 37 0.42 -4.37 -7.24
C SER A 37 1.61 -5.29 -7.53
N ILE A 38 2.64 -5.28 -6.66
CA ILE A 38 3.80 -6.16 -6.78
C ILE A 38 3.40 -7.61 -6.50
N VAL A 39 2.61 -7.84 -5.44
CA VAL A 39 2.09 -9.18 -5.13
C VAL A 39 1.28 -9.72 -6.30
N GLN A 40 0.40 -8.90 -6.87
CA GLN A 40 -0.43 -9.30 -8.00
C GLN A 40 0.40 -9.62 -9.26
N LEU A 41 1.47 -8.85 -9.54
CA LEU A 41 2.40 -9.15 -10.64
C LEU A 41 3.13 -10.46 -10.40
N LEU A 42 3.55 -10.72 -9.16
CA LEU A 42 4.25 -11.95 -8.78
C LEU A 42 3.33 -13.17 -8.90
N GLU A 43 2.07 -13.07 -8.48
CA GLU A 43 1.05 -14.11 -8.63
C GLU A 43 0.75 -14.41 -10.11
N GLN A 44 0.59 -13.38 -10.94
CA GLN A 44 0.41 -13.54 -12.38
C GLN A 44 1.61 -14.22 -13.04
N GLY A 45 2.83 -13.82 -12.68
CA GLY A 45 4.05 -14.45 -13.15
C GLY A 45 4.18 -15.91 -12.70
N ALA A 46 3.81 -16.21 -11.46
CA ALA A 46 3.82 -17.57 -10.92
C ALA A 46 2.81 -18.48 -11.62
N GLU A 47 1.58 -18.01 -11.88
CA GLU A 47 0.57 -18.78 -12.62
C GLU A 47 0.98 -18.99 -14.08
N GLN A 48 1.56 -17.98 -14.74
CA GLN A 48 2.09 -18.14 -16.10
C GLN A 48 3.26 -19.12 -16.15
N ALA A 49 4.18 -19.07 -15.18
CA ALA A 49 5.26 -20.03 -15.06
C ALA A 49 4.71 -21.45 -14.85
N LYS A 50 3.77 -21.62 -13.92
CA LYS A 50 3.10 -22.90 -13.63
C LYS A 50 2.39 -23.49 -14.86
N ALA A 51 1.77 -22.65 -15.69
CA ALA A 51 1.13 -23.08 -16.93
C ALA A 51 2.13 -23.58 -18.00
N LEU A 52 3.39 -23.14 -17.93
CA LEU A 52 4.47 -23.56 -18.84
C LEU A 52 5.24 -24.79 -18.34
N LEU A 53 5.04 -25.21 -17.09
CA LEU A 53 5.67 -26.42 -16.57
C LEU A 53 5.06 -27.67 -17.23
N ALA A 54 5.91 -28.52 -17.80
CA ALA A 54 5.49 -29.84 -18.28
C ALA A 54 4.91 -30.67 -17.12
N ALA A 55 3.89 -31.48 -17.42
CA ALA A 55 3.23 -32.33 -16.42
C ALA A 55 4.26 -33.14 -15.62
N GLY A 56 4.31 -32.93 -14.29
CA GLY A 56 5.22 -33.63 -13.37
C GLY A 56 6.40 -32.81 -12.83
N GLN A 57 6.66 -31.59 -13.34
CA GLN A 57 7.64 -30.68 -12.74
C GLN A 57 7.09 -30.06 -11.45
N GLY A 58 7.82 -30.16 -10.34
CA GLY A 58 7.45 -29.58 -9.03
C GLY A 58 6.60 -30.47 -8.10
N THR A 59 6.21 -31.68 -8.51
CA THR A 59 5.39 -32.60 -7.69
C THR A 59 6.19 -33.49 -6.73
N ARG A 60 7.48 -33.71 -7.00
CA ARG A 60 8.40 -34.45 -6.11
C ARG A 60 9.50 -33.52 -5.61
N VAL A 61 9.23 -32.83 -4.51
CA VAL A 61 10.28 -32.29 -3.64
C VAL A 61 10.85 -33.45 -2.85
N ASP A 62 12.15 -33.69 -2.96
CA ASP A 62 12.84 -34.71 -2.18
C ASP A 62 12.85 -34.27 -0.71
N ARG A 63 11.93 -34.81 0.09
CA ARG A 63 11.67 -34.36 1.47
C ARG A 63 12.42 -35.16 2.52
N PHE A 64 13.28 -36.12 2.15
CA PHE A 64 14.05 -36.90 3.10
C PHE A 64 15.44 -37.26 2.54
N ALA A 65 16.46 -36.61 3.09
CA ALA A 65 17.85 -37.06 3.14
C ALA A 65 18.30 -37.05 4.61
#